data_AF-A0A661V0M5-F1
#
_entry.id   AF-A0A661V0M5-F1
#
_cell.length_a   1.000
_cell.length_b   1.000
_cell.length_c   1.000
_cell.angle_alpha   90.00
_cell.angle_beta   90.00
_cell.angle_gamma   90.00
#
_symmetry.space_group_name_H-M   'P 1'
#
loop_
_entity.id
_entity.type
_entity.pdbx_description
1 polymer ?
#
loop_
_entity_poly.entity_id
_entity_poly.type
_entity_poly.pdbx_seq_one_letter_code
_entity_poly.pdbx_strand_id
1 'polypeptide(L)'
;MKDLNGKNFVLGFQHMFVMFGATVLVPLITGLDVGVTLFAAGIGTLLFHVLTKFQVPVFLGSSFAFIPGIIAVSTADGGSLPEALGGIVIAGLLYVVVAIIFKFIDARILHKILPPFVTGPIIILIGLILAPVAINNANGTYAAGIVENIGVNGCWLVALFTFAVAVFVKVFFEKTGAKLLSMLPVLVALIAGYIFAIILGIVDFSAVQKAAWFGLPKFSLPVFSTRSMSIIVPIAIVTIVEHFGDILAIGNVVGKDFIKEPGIHRTLLGDGLATSL
;
A
#
# COMPACT_ATOMS: atom_id res chain seq x y z
N MET A 1 -24.77 1.19 -7.97
CA MET A 1 -24.55 0.11 -8.95
C MET A 1 -24.90 0.48 -10.40
N LYS A 2 -25.47 1.66 -10.72
CA LYS A 2 -25.82 2.05 -12.10
C LYS A 2 -24.62 2.28 -13.05
N ASP A 3 -23.39 2.33 -12.53
CA ASP A 3 -22.19 2.68 -13.32
C ASP A 3 -21.21 1.50 -13.52
N LEU A 4 -21.56 0.25 -13.23
CA LEU A 4 -20.68 -0.89 -13.50
C LEU A 4 -20.67 -1.22 -15.00
N ASN A 5 -19.75 -0.60 -15.75
CA ASN A 5 -19.50 -0.87 -17.17
C ASN A 5 -18.11 -1.50 -17.37
N GLY A 6 -17.84 -2.06 -18.56
CA GLY A 6 -16.56 -2.71 -18.86
C GLY A 6 -15.34 -1.80 -18.68
N LYS A 7 -15.51 -0.48 -18.88
CA LYS A 7 -14.46 0.50 -18.62
C LYS A 7 -14.11 0.59 -17.13
N ASN A 8 -15.11 0.65 -16.26
CA ASN A 8 -14.90 0.71 -14.81
C ASN A 8 -14.31 -0.59 -14.26
N PHE A 9 -14.64 -1.74 -14.87
CA PHE A 9 -13.98 -3.01 -14.56
C PHE A 9 -12.48 -2.96 -14.86
N VAL A 10 -12.09 -2.52 -16.06
CA VAL A 10 -10.66 -2.38 -16.45
C VAL A 10 -9.92 -1.39 -15.53
N LEU A 11 -10.55 -0.29 -15.15
CA LEU A 11 -9.96 0.69 -14.23
C LEU A 11 -9.83 0.17 -12.79
N GLY A 12 -10.76 -0.68 -12.35
CA GLY A 12 -10.64 -1.40 -11.07
C GLY A 12 -9.43 -2.33 -11.07
N PHE A 13 -9.23 -3.10 -12.13
CA PHE A 13 -8.03 -3.94 -12.30
C PHE A 13 -6.75 -3.12 -12.28
N GLN A 14 -6.74 -1.96 -12.94
CA GLN A 14 -5.60 -1.07 -12.86
C GLN A 14 -5.31 -0.64 -11.43
N HIS A 15 -6.31 -0.17 -10.68
CA HIS A 15 -6.12 0.23 -9.29
C HIS A 15 -5.55 -0.91 -8.46
N MET A 16 -6.09 -2.12 -8.63
CA MET A 16 -5.57 -3.32 -7.97
C MET A 16 -4.09 -3.53 -8.26
N PHE A 17 -3.66 -3.51 -9.52
CA PHE A 17 -2.26 -3.74 -9.89
C PHE A 17 -1.32 -2.59 -9.50
N VAL A 18 -1.81 -1.35 -9.50
CA VAL A 18 -1.03 -0.19 -9.01
C VAL A 18 -0.74 -0.33 -7.52
N MET A 19 -1.74 -0.74 -6.72
CA MET A 19 -1.58 -0.89 -5.27
C MET A 19 -0.94 -2.22 -4.87
N PHE A 20 -0.89 -3.21 -5.79
CA PHE A 20 -0.33 -4.54 -5.56
C PHE A 20 1.14 -4.49 -5.11
N GLY A 21 1.97 -3.66 -5.77
CA GLY A 21 3.41 -3.60 -5.50
C GLY A 21 3.72 -3.35 -4.02
N ALA A 22 3.16 -2.28 -3.45
CA ALA A 22 3.35 -1.95 -2.04
C ALA A 22 2.69 -2.98 -1.10
N THR A 23 1.46 -3.41 -1.44
CA THR A 23 0.68 -4.34 -0.60
C THR A 23 1.30 -5.74 -0.49
N VAL A 24 2.06 -6.17 -1.49
CA VAL A 24 2.76 -7.47 -1.48
C VAL A 24 4.20 -7.34 -0.99
N LEU A 25 4.86 -6.19 -1.20
CA LEU A 25 6.25 -6.02 -0.79
C LEU A 25 6.43 -6.05 0.74
N VAL A 26 5.55 -5.40 1.49
CA VAL A 26 5.60 -5.40 2.96
C VAL A 26 5.52 -6.82 3.54
N PRO A 27 4.53 -7.67 3.19
CA PRO A 27 4.48 -9.02 3.72
C PRO A 27 5.67 -9.88 3.29
N LEU A 28 6.18 -9.71 2.06
CA LEU A 28 7.38 -10.42 1.61
C LEU A 28 8.62 -10.07 2.44
N ILE A 29 8.79 -8.79 2.81
CA ILE A 29 9.93 -8.33 3.60
C ILE A 29 9.78 -8.73 5.08
N THR A 30 8.57 -8.68 5.62
CA THR A 30 8.32 -8.87 7.05
C THR A 30 8.00 -10.32 7.45
N GLY A 31 7.74 -11.18 6.46
CA GLY A 31 7.34 -12.58 6.67
C GLY A 31 5.84 -12.77 6.92
N LEU A 32 5.01 -11.72 6.78
CA LEU A 32 3.55 -11.86 6.83
C LEU A 32 3.03 -12.64 5.61
N ASP A 33 1.87 -13.28 5.77
CA ASP A 33 1.23 -13.99 4.67
C ASP A 33 0.67 -12.98 3.65
N VAL A 34 1.12 -13.10 2.40
CA VAL A 34 0.69 -12.23 1.29
C VAL A 34 -0.81 -12.37 1.03
N GLY A 35 -1.35 -13.59 1.11
CA GLY A 35 -2.76 -13.85 0.90
C GLY A 35 -3.65 -13.21 1.96
N VAL A 36 -3.24 -13.30 3.24
CA VAL A 36 -3.93 -12.63 4.35
C VAL A 36 -3.88 -11.11 4.17
N THR A 37 -2.71 -10.58 3.81
CA THR A 37 -2.53 -9.13 3.62
C THR A 37 -3.40 -8.58 2.50
N LEU A 38 -3.45 -9.27 1.34
CA LEU A 38 -4.32 -8.88 0.23
C LEU A 38 -5.82 -9.00 0.58
N PHE A 39 -6.19 -10.03 1.32
CA PHE A 39 -7.56 -10.24 1.79
C PHE A 39 -7.98 -9.13 2.76
N ALA A 40 -7.15 -8.83 3.77
CA ALA A 40 -7.38 -7.78 4.74
C ALA A 40 -7.40 -6.39 4.09
N ALA A 41 -6.49 -6.10 3.15
CA ALA A 41 -6.49 -4.86 2.37
C ALA A 41 -7.80 -4.69 1.57
N GLY A 42 -8.29 -5.76 0.96
CA GLY A 42 -9.56 -5.76 0.23
C GLY A 42 -10.76 -5.49 1.14
N ILE A 43 -10.91 -6.24 2.24
CA ILE A 43 -12.01 -6.04 3.19
C ILE A 43 -11.91 -4.69 3.89
N GLY A 44 -10.70 -4.30 4.31
CA GLY A 44 -10.42 -3.02 4.92
C GLY A 44 -10.78 -1.85 4.01
N THR A 45 -10.44 -1.95 2.72
CA THR A 45 -10.86 -0.95 1.72
C THR A 45 -12.38 -0.88 1.59
N LEU A 46 -13.09 -2.01 1.57
CA LEU A 46 -14.57 -2.01 1.52
C LEU A 46 -15.17 -1.40 2.79
N LEU A 47 -14.65 -1.75 3.97
CA LEU A 47 -15.05 -1.19 5.25
C LEU A 47 -14.84 0.33 5.30
N PHE A 48 -13.68 0.79 4.83
CA PHE A 48 -13.36 2.20 4.70
C PHE A 48 -14.39 2.93 3.83
N HIS A 49 -14.72 2.39 2.65
CA HIS A 49 -15.72 2.98 1.78
C HIS A 49 -17.11 3.03 2.45
N VAL A 50 -17.52 2.00 3.18
CA VAL A 50 -18.79 2.01 3.94
C VAL A 50 -18.79 3.13 4.99
N LEU A 51 -17.73 3.25 5.79
CA LEU A 51 -17.63 4.23 6.87
C LEU A 51 -17.57 5.67 6.35
N THR A 52 -16.93 5.86 5.20
CA THR A 52 -16.82 7.14 4.48
C THR A 52 -18.02 7.42 3.56
N LYS A 53 -19.09 6.63 3.64
CA LYS A 53 -20.32 6.77 2.82
C LYS A 53 -20.05 6.73 1.30
N PHE A 54 -19.01 5.99 0.89
CA PHE A 54 -18.56 5.87 -0.50
C PHE A 54 -18.19 7.23 -1.15
N GLN A 55 -17.84 8.23 -0.34
CA GLN A 55 -17.51 9.56 -0.84
C GLN A 55 -16.01 9.73 -1.16
N VAL A 56 -15.15 8.95 -0.52
CA VAL A 56 -13.69 9.09 -0.58
C VAL A 56 -13.09 7.93 -1.40
N PRO A 57 -12.49 8.19 -2.57
CA PRO A 57 -11.96 7.15 -3.45
C PRO A 57 -10.54 6.75 -3.03
N VAL A 58 -10.43 5.91 -2.00
CA VAL A 58 -9.15 5.46 -1.43
C VAL A 58 -9.07 3.94 -1.43
N PHE A 59 -7.90 3.40 -1.78
CA PHE A 59 -7.56 2.00 -1.53
C PHE A 59 -6.60 1.93 -0.34
N LEU A 60 -6.85 1.02 0.60
CA LEU A 60 -5.98 0.79 1.74
C LEU A 60 -4.99 -0.34 1.40
N GLY A 61 -3.70 -0.01 1.45
CA GLY A 61 -2.59 -0.95 1.24
C GLY A 61 -1.68 -1.04 2.46
N SER A 62 -0.63 -1.84 2.35
CA SER A 62 0.34 -1.99 3.44
C SER A 62 1.25 -0.75 3.56
N SER A 63 1.33 -0.15 4.75
CA SER A 63 2.23 0.98 5.01
C SER A 63 3.66 0.51 5.28
N PHE A 64 4.61 1.12 4.60
CA PHE A 64 6.04 0.80 4.71
C PHE A 64 6.63 1.27 6.05
N ALA A 65 5.96 2.23 6.71
CA ALA A 65 6.38 2.73 8.01
C ALA A 65 6.40 1.64 9.10
N PHE A 66 5.58 0.59 8.95
CA PHE A 66 5.54 -0.53 9.89
C PHE A 66 6.67 -1.54 9.70
N ILE A 67 7.37 -1.56 8.55
CA ILE A 67 8.41 -2.58 8.26
C ILE A 67 9.47 -2.65 9.37
N PRO A 68 10.11 -1.53 9.79
CA PRO A 68 11.14 -1.60 10.83
C PRO A 68 10.59 -2.10 12.17
N GLY A 69 9.39 -1.67 12.55
CA GLY A 69 8.74 -2.10 13.78
C GLY A 69 8.39 -3.59 13.80
N ILE A 70 7.86 -4.10 12.68
CA ILE A 70 7.52 -5.52 12.53
C ILE A 70 8.79 -6.38 12.64
N ILE A 71 9.86 -6.01 11.90
CA ILE A 71 11.13 -6.75 11.94
C ILE A 71 11.74 -6.69 13.35
N ALA A 72 11.76 -5.51 13.98
CA ALA A 72 12.35 -5.34 15.31
C ALA A 72 11.65 -6.19 16.38
N VAL A 73 10.32 -6.36 16.28
CA VAL A 73 9.55 -7.21 17.20
C VAL A 73 9.71 -8.70 16.84
N SER A 74 9.61 -9.06 15.56
CA SER A 74 9.59 -10.47 15.15
C SER A 74 10.94 -11.16 15.29
N THR A 75 12.05 -10.42 15.19
CA THR A 75 13.44 -10.94 15.27
C THR A 75 14.09 -10.75 16.62
N ALA A 76 13.40 -10.10 17.56
CA ALA A 76 13.86 -9.95 18.92
C ALA A 76 14.00 -11.31 19.63
N ASP A 77 14.86 -11.38 20.65
CA ASP A 77 14.92 -12.55 21.53
C ASP A 77 13.56 -12.78 22.21
N GLY A 78 13.03 -14.00 22.06
CA GLY A 78 11.67 -14.40 22.43
C GLY A 78 10.53 -13.79 21.59
N GLY A 79 10.85 -13.01 20.56
CA GLY A 79 9.89 -12.32 19.69
C GLY A 79 9.24 -13.24 18.67
N SER A 80 8.08 -12.82 18.15
CA SER A 80 7.39 -13.55 17.09
C SER A 80 6.57 -12.63 16.18
N LEU A 81 6.25 -13.13 14.98
CA LEU A 81 5.39 -12.40 14.05
C LEU A 81 3.95 -12.19 14.59
N PRO A 82 3.33 -13.18 15.29
CA PRO A 82 2.10 -12.95 16.04
C PRO A 82 2.18 -11.82 17.07
N GLU A 83 3.33 -11.62 17.73
CA GLU A 83 3.51 -10.48 18.64
C GLU A 83 3.51 -9.14 17.91
N ALA A 84 4.14 -9.08 16.73
CA ALA A 84 4.10 -7.90 15.86
C ALA A 84 2.67 -7.60 15.40
N LEU A 85 1.89 -8.63 15.01
CA LEU A 85 0.47 -8.51 14.69
C LEU A 85 -0.33 -7.91 15.84
N GLY A 86 -0.08 -8.34 17.08
CA GLY A 86 -0.72 -7.74 18.26
C GLY A 86 -0.42 -6.24 18.40
N GLY A 87 0.81 -5.81 18.11
CA GLY A 87 1.17 -4.39 18.07
C GLY A 87 0.45 -3.61 16.96
N ILE A 88 0.30 -4.21 15.77
CA ILE A 88 -0.43 -3.60 14.63
C ILE A 88 -1.91 -3.41 14.99
N VAL A 89 -2.54 -4.40 15.61
CA VAL A 89 -3.95 -4.30 16.05
C VAL A 89 -4.13 -3.12 17.01
N ILE A 90 -3.25 -2.98 18.00
CA ILE A 90 -3.32 -1.86 18.95
C ILE A 90 -3.00 -0.51 18.27
N ALA A 91 -2.09 -0.50 17.30
CA ALA A 91 -1.83 0.68 16.48
C ALA A 91 -3.09 1.10 15.69
N GLY A 92 -3.82 0.16 15.09
CA GLY A 92 -5.12 0.42 14.45
C GLY A 92 -6.18 0.94 15.44
N LEU A 93 -6.20 0.44 16.68
CA LEU A 93 -7.09 0.99 17.71
C LEU A 93 -6.70 2.42 18.13
N LEU A 94 -5.41 2.78 18.09
CA LEU A 94 -4.99 4.16 18.32
C LEU A 94 -5.59 5.11 17.27
N TYR A 95 -5.65 4.69 16.00
CA TYR A 95 -6.35 5.45 14.96
C TYR A 95 -7.82 5.67 15.30
N VAL A 96 -8.51 4.66 15.82
CA VAL A 96 -9.90 4.76 16.25
C VAL A 96 -10.04 5.80 17.38
N VAL A 97 -9.13 5.79 18.35
CA VAL A 97 -9.10 6.80 19.43
C VAL A 97 -8.91 8.20 18.85
N VAL A 98 -7.94 8.38 17.95
CA VAL A 98 -7.67 9.68 17.31
C VAL A 98 -8.85 10.14 16.44
N ALA A 99 -9.51 9.21 15.74
CA ALA A 99 -10.72 9.47 14.98
C ALA A 99 -11.86 9.99 15.88
N ILE A 100 -12.05 9.38 17.05
CA ILE A 100 -13.04 9.83 18.03
C ILE A 100 -12.71 11.24 18.52
N ILE A 101 -11.43 11.54 18.82
CA ILE A 101 -11.01 12.89 19.23
C ILE A 101 -11.33 13.89 18.12
N PHE A 102 -10.97 13.58 16.87
CA PHE A 102 -11.14 14.50 15.74
C PHE A 102 -12.59 14.65 15.29
N LYS A 103 -13.50 13.79 15.73
CA LYS A 103 -14.94 14.01 15.59
C LYS A 103 -15.39 15.30 16.28
N PHE A 104 -14.70 15.70 17.36
CA PHE A 104 -15.03 16.90 18.14
C PHE A 104 -14.21 18.13 17.75
N ILE A 105 -13.29 18.01 16.78
CA ILE A 105 -12.45 19.11 16.30
C ILE A 105 -13.00 19.63 14.98
N ASP A 106 -13.17 20.95 14.88
CA ASP A 106 -13.59 21.60 13.65
C ASP A 106 -12.56 21.42 12.52
N ALA A 107 -13.03 21.12 11.30
CA ALA A 107 -12.19 21.01 10.10
C ALA A 107 -11.32 22.26 9.84
N ARG A 108 -11.81 23.46 10.22
CA ARG A 108 -11.06 24.71 10.12
C ARG A 108 -9.81 24.73 10.99
N ILE A 109 -9.86 24.09 12.16
CA ILE A 109 -8.72 23.98 13.06
C ILE A 109 -7.72 22.97 12.48
N LEU A 110 -8.21 21.85 11.94
CA LEU A 110 -7.35 20.86 11.29
C LEU A 110 -6.57 21.43 10.11
N HIS A 111 -7.21 22.23 9.25
CA HIS A 111 -6.53 22.95 8.17
C HIS A 111 -5.48 23.96 8.66
N LYS A 112 -5.60 24.47 9.89
CA LYS A 112 -4.59 25.33 10.53
C LYS A 112 -3.44 24.54 11.15
N ILE A 113 -3.71 23.34 11.67
CA ILE A 113 -2.68 22.47 12.28
C ILE A 113 -1.83 21.82 11.19
N LEU A 114 -2.43 21.46 10.06
CA LEU A 114 -1.77 20.77 8.94
C LEU A 114 -1.92 21.56 7.63
N PRO A 115 -1.36 22.79 7.56
CA PRO A 115 -1.43 23.60 6.36
C PRO A 115 -0.58 23.01 5.22
N PRO A 116 -0.79 23.42 3.96
CA PRO A 116 -0.08 22.86 2.79
C PRO A 116 1.45 22.90 2.88
N PHE A 117 2.01 23.91 3.57
CA PHE A 117 3.45 24.04 3.77
C PHE A 117 4.02 23.04 4.81
N VAL A 118 3.18 22.34 5.56
CA VAL A 118 3.54 21.22 6.46
C VAL A 118 3.29 19.88 5.76
N THR A 119 2.11 19.72 5.16
CA THR A 119 1.73 18.43 4.55
C THR A 119 2.52 18.11 3.30
N GLY A 120 2.81 19.10 2.45
CA GLY A 120 3.64 18.91 1.25
C GLY A 120 5.02 18.34 1.54
N PRO A 121 5.84 18.96 2.41
CA PRO A 121 7.15 18.42 2.79
C PRO A 121 7.09 17.03 3.43
N ILE A 122 6.06 16.73 4.24
CA ILE A 122 5.89 15.41 4.83
C ILE A 122 5.66 14.35 3.74
N ILE A 123 4.79 14.63 2.76
CA ILE A 123 4.53 13.72 1.63
C ILE A 123 5.82 13.46 0.82
N ILE A 124 6.60 14.52 0.55
CA ILE A 124 7.89 14.40 -0.14
C ILE A 124 8.87 13.55 0.68
N LEU A 125 8.94 13.79 1.99
CA LEU A 125 9.83 13.06 2.90
C LEU A 125 9.50 11.57 2.94
N ILE A 126 8.21 11.23 3.04
CA ILE A 126 7.75 9.83 3.01
C ILE A 126 8.20 9.18 1.70
N GLY A 127 7.94 9.81 0.54
CA GLY A 127 8.39 9.28 -0.75
C GLY A 127 9.90 9.06 -0.83
N LEU A 128 10.71 9.98 -0.30
CA LEU A 128 12.17 9.86 -0.24
C LEU A 128 12.64 8.74 0.69
N ILE A 129 11.96 8.53 1.83
CA ILE A 129 12.25 7.42 2.76
C ILE A 129 11.99 6.06 2.10
N LEU A 130 11.07 5.97 1.13
CA LEU A 130 10.78 4.72 0.42
C LEU A 130 11.70 4.46 -0.79
N ALA A 131 12.44 5.46 -1.26
CA ALA A 131 13.34 5.33 -2.41
C ALA A 131 14.39 4.19 -2.26
N PRO A 132 15.03 4.00 -1.09
CA PRO A 132 15.93 2.87 -0.87
C PRO A 132 15.28 1.51 -1.06
N VAL A 133 13.99 1.37 -0.74
CA VAL A 133 13.25 0.11 -0.92
C VAL A 133 13.12 -0.22 -2.41
N ALA A 134 12.81 0.78 -3.25
CA ALA A 134 12.74 0.62 -4.69
C ALA A 134 14.12 0.27 -5.30
N ILE A 135 15.19 0.94 -4.85
CA ILE A 135 16.56 0.66 -5.28
C ILE A 135 16.98 -0.76 -4.89
N ASN A 136 16.70 -1.19 -3.65
CA ASN A 136 17.00 -2.55 -3.19
C ASN A 136 16.21 -3.61 -3.98
N ASN A 137 14.97 -3.31 -4.36
CA ASN A 137 14.21 -4.21 -5.22
C ASN A 137 14.83 -4.30 -6.64
N ALA A 138 15.26 -3.18 -7.22
CA ALA A 138 15.98 -3.15 -8.51
C ALA A 138 17.35 -3.84 -8.45
N ASN A 139 18.03 -3.79 -7.30
CA ASN A 139 19.25 -4.57 -7.02
C ASN A 139 19.00 -6.07 -6.89
N GLY A 140 17.74 -6.51 -6.77
CA GLY A 140 17.38 -7.89 -6.48
C GLY A 140 17.63 -8.32 -5.03
N THR A 141 17.76 -7.37 -4.09
CA THR A 141 18.04 -7.65 -2.66
C THR A 141 17.02 -8.60 -2.03
N TYR A 142 15.76 -8.52 -2.45
CA TYR A 142 14.67 -9.38 -1.95
C TYR A 142 14.42 -10.62 -2.84
N ALA A 143 15.30 -10.88 -3.82
CA ALA A 143 15.16 -11.94 -4.80
C ALA A 143 16.52 -12.59 -5.12
N ALA A 144 17.20 -13.11 -4.10
CA ALA A 144 18.56 -13.66 -4.22
C ALA A 144 18.69 -14.71 -5.35
N GLY A 145 17.73 -15.62 -5.49
CA GLY A 145 17.75 -16.62 -6.57
C GLY A 145 17.66 -16.01 -7.99
N ILE A 146 17.06 -14.84 -8.16
CA ILE A 146 17.07 -14.12 -9.45
C ILE A 146 18.44 -13.49 -9.68
N VAL A 147 19.02 -12.87 -8.63
CA VAL A 147 20.36 -12.28 -8.71
C VAL A 147 21.42 -13.32 -9.07
N GLU A 148 21.32 -14.54 -8.56
CA GLU A 148 22.22 -15.64 -8.93
C GLU A 148 22.14 -16.01 -10.42
N ASN A 149 20.96 -15.90 -11.03
CA ASN A 149 20.75 -16.26 -12.44
C ASN A 149 21.21 -15.18 -13.43
N ILE A 150 20.96 -13.90 -13.14
CA ILE A 150 21.20 -12.80 -14.10
C ILE A 150 22.12 -11.69 -13.57
N GLY A 151 22.58 -11.80 -12.33
CA GLY A 151 23.36 -10.77 -11.66
C GLY A 151 22.56 -9.53 -11.30
N VAL A 152 23.17 -8.65 -10.50
CA VAL A 152 22.59 -7.35 -10.12
C VAL A 152 22.31 -6.49 -11.36
N ASN A 153 23.21 -6.49 -12.34
CA ASN A 153 23.04 -5.74 -13.59
C ASN A 153 21.85 -6.25 -14.40
N GLY A 154 21.59 -7.57 -14.40
CA GLY A 154 20.40 -8.13 -15.03
C GLY A 154 19.11 -7.71 -14.31
N CYS A 155 19.12 -7.64 -12.98
CA CYS A 155 17.98 -7.13 -12.22
C CYS A 155 17.66 -5.67 -12.57
N TRP A 156 18.71 -4.83 -12.67
CA TRP A 156 18.56 -3.45 -13.15
C TRP A 156 18.05 -3.36 -14.59
N LEU A 157 18.47 -4.27 -15.48
CA LEU A 157 17.97 -4.32 -16.85
C LEU A 157 16.45 -4.55 -16.88
N VAL A 158 15.95 -5.50 -16.09
CA VAL A 158 14.50 -5.77 -15.98
C VAL A 158 13.77 -4.58 -15.36
N ALA A 159 14.31 -3.98 -14.30
CA ALA A 159 13.72 -2.83 -13.63
C ALA A 159 13.63 -1.60 -14.55
N LEU A 160 14.73 -1.26 -15.23
CA LEU A 160 14.81 -0.13 -16.16
C LEU A 160 13.95 -0.36 -17.41
N PHE A 161 13.91 -1.59 -17.94
CA PHE A 161 13.00 -1.94 -19.03
C PHE A 161 11.55 -1.71 -18.62
N THR A 162 11.14 -2.24 -17.47
CA THR A 162 9.78 -2.08 -16.93
C THR A 162 9.44 -0.60 -16.73
N PHE A 163 10.34 0.18 -16.14
CA PHE A 163 10.18 1.62 -15.95
C PHE A 163 10.09 2.37 -17.29
N ALA A 164 10.95 2.06 -18.25
CA ALA A 164 10.94 2.67 -19.58
C ALA A 164 9.63 2.42 -20.32
N VAL A 165 9.06 1.20 -20.22
CA VAL A 165 7.73 0.90 -20.77
C VAL A 165 6.66 1.77 -20.09
N ALA A 166 6.68 1.91 -18.77
CA ALA A 166 5.71 2.75 -18.05
C ALA A 166 5.75 4.21 -18.53
N VAL A 167 6.96 4.78 -18.64
CA VAL A 167 7.18 6.14 -19.12
C VAL A 167 6.75 6.28 -20.58
N PHE A 168 7.14 5.32 -21.44
CA PHE A 168 6.74 5.31 -22.85
C PHE A 168 5.21 5.30 -22.99
N VAL A 169 4.52 4.41 -22.28
CA VAL A 169 3.05 4.30 -22.36
C VAL A 169 2.40 5.60 -21.88
N LYS A 170 2.88 6.18 -20.78
CA LYS A 170 2.35 7.43 -20.24
C LYS A 170 2.54 8.60 -21.21
N VAL A 171 3.75 8.79 -21.74
CA VAL A 171 4.09 9.95 -22.57
C VAL A 171 3.57 9.82 -24.01
N PHE A 172 3.66 8.63 -24.61
CA PHE A 172 3.33 8.42 -26.02
C PHE A 172 1.82 8.33 -26.26
N PHE A 173 1.10 7.51 -25.48
CA PHE A 173 -0.35 7.32 -25.69
C PHE A 173 -1.19 8.51 -25.24
N GLU A 174 -0.66 9.36 -24.35
CA GLU A 174 -1.29 10.63 -24.02
C GLU A 174 -1.30 11.59 -25.22
N LYS A 175 -0.26 11.54 -26.06
CA LYS A 175 -0.17 12.35 -27.29
C LYS A 175 -0.98 11.80 -28.47
N THR A 176 -1.17 10.47 -28.55
CA THR A 176 -1.88 9.81 -29.68
C THR A 176 -3.40 9.70 -29.50
N GLY A 177 -3.96 10.24 -28.41
CA GLY A 177 -5.41 10.24 -28.17
C GLY A 177 -5.98 8.91 -27.65
N ALA A 178 -5.13 7.90 -27.44
CA ALA A 178 -5.51 6.61 -26.85
C ALA A 178 -5.67 6.73 -25.32
N LYS A 179 -6.70 7.48 -24.90
CA LYS A 179 -6.93 7.90 -23.51
C LYS A 179 -7.03 6.74 -22.52
N LEU A 180 -7.50 5.57 -22.96
CA LEU A 180 -7.59 4.38 -22.09
C LEU A 180 -6.21 3.79 -21.79
N LEU A 181 -5.32 3.69 -22.79
CA LEU A 181 -3.97 3.16 -22.61
C LEU A 181 -3.07 4.12 -21.83
N SER A 182 -3.19 5.44 -22.06
CA SER A 182 -2.44 6.44 -21.31
C SER A 182 -2.86 6.52 -19.83
N MET A 183 -4.06 6.02 -19.52
CA MET A 183 -4.52 5.85 -18.15
C MET A 183 -3.94 4.61 -17.48
N LEU A 184 -3.41 3.63 -18.22
CA LEU A 184 -2.97 2.30 -17.73
C LEU A 184 -1.43 2.05 -17.75
N PRO A 185 -0.53 3.03 -17.56
CA PRO A 185 0.90 2.85 -17.82
C PRO A 185 1.55 1.78 -16.94
N VAL A 186 1.16 1.73 -15.66
CA VAL A 186 1.71 0.75 -14.70
C VAL A 186 1.31 -0.68 -15.07
N LEU A 187 0.06 -0.89 -15.48
CA LEU A 187 -0.43 -2.23 -15.85
C LEU A 187 0.28 -2.76 -17.10
N VAL A 188 0.41 -1.92 -18.13
CA VAL A 188 1.11 -2.30 -19.37
C VAL A 188 2.59 -2.57 -19.10
N ALA A 189 3.23 -1.74 -18.28
CA ALA A 189 4.61 -1.95 -17.87
C ALA A 189 4.81 -3.25 -17.11
N LEU A 190 3.92 -3.57 -16.15
CA LEU A 190 3.98 -4.81 -15.39
C LEU A 190 3.89 -6.04 -16.30
N ILE A 191 2.93 -6.04 -17.23
CA ILE A 191 2.76 -7.14 -18.19
C ILE A 191 4.00 -7.27 -19.08
N ALA A 192 4.49 -6.16 -19.65
CA ALA A 192 5.66 -6.17 -20.51
C ALA A 192 6.93 -6.62 -19.75
N GLY A 193 7.14 -6.11 -18.53
CA GLY A 193 8.26 -6.48 -17.67
C GLY A 193 8.22 -7.95 -17.27
N TYR A 194 7.04 -8.48 -16.96
CA TYR A 194 6.88 -9.91 -16.65
C TYR A 194 7.12 -10.79 -17.88
N ILE A 195 6.63 -10.41 -19.06
CA ILE A 195 6.94 -11.11 -20.32
C ILE A 195 8.45 -11.08 -20.60
N PHE A 196 9.10 -9.94 -20.37
CA PHE A 196 10.55 -9.83 -20.53
C PHE A 196 11.30 -10.74 -19.56
N ALA A 197 10.85 -10.83 -18.30
CA ALA A 197 11.40 -11.78 -17.33
C ALA A 197 11.22 -13.26 -17.77
N ILE A 198 10.10 -13.61 -18.39
CA ILE A 198 9.88 -14.95 -18.98
C ILE A 198 10.89 -15.20 -20.11
N ILE A 199 11.10 -14.23 -21.00
CA ILE A 199 12.06 -14.35 -22.12
C ILE A 199 13.49 -14.56 -21.60
N LEU A 200 13.85 -13.91 -20.50
CA LEU A 200 15.14 -14.09 -19.83
C LEU A 200 15.26 -15.43 -19.06
N GLY A 201 14.17 -16.19 -18.94
CA GLY A 201 14.16 -17.49 -18.28
C GLY A 201 14.25 -17.44 -16.75
N ILE A 202 13.97 -16.28 -16.13
CA ILE A 202 14.09 -16.08 -14.67
C ILE A 202 12.80 -16.33 -13.89
N VAL A 203 11.74 -16.79 -14.56
CA VAL A 203 10.43 -17.03 -13.94
C VAL A 203 10.24 -18.51 -13.64
N ASP A 204 10.08 -18.85 -12.37
CA ASP A 204 9.73 -20.21 -11.92
C ASP A 204 8.21 -20.38 -11.79
N PHE A 205 7.65 -21.28 -12.59
CA PHE A 205 6.22 -21.60 -12.59
C PHE A 205 5.84 -22.74 -11.63
N SER A 206 6.80 -23.34 -10.92
CA SER A 206 6.58 -24.49 -10.04
C SER A 206 5.57 -24.21 -8.92
N ALA A 207 5.63 -23.00 -8.34
CA ALA A 207 4.68 -22.58 -7.31
C ALA A 207 3.24 -22.48 -7.85
N VAL A 208 3.08 -21.99 -9.09
CA VAL A 208 1.78 -21.86 -9.75
C VAL A 208 1.22 -23.25 -10.09
N GLN A 209 2.07 -24.17 -10.57
CA GLN A 209 1.66 -25.53 -10.89
C GLN A 209 1.19 -26.33 -9.66
N LYS A 210 1.79 -26.08 -8.49
CA LYS A 210 1.43 -26.74 -7.22
C LYS A 210 0.29 -26.05 -6.48
N ALA A 211 -0.12 -24.85 -6.90
CA ALA A 211 -1.15 -24.10 -6.23
C ALA A 211 -2.53 -24.74 -6.42
N ALA A 212 -3.32 -24.80 -5.34
CA ALA A 212 -4.72 -25.17 -5.44
C ALA A 212 -5.51 -24.05 -6.13
N TRP A 213 -6.53 -24.41 -6.91
CA TRP A 213 -7.46 -23.46 -7.53
C TRP A 213 -8.20 -22.59 -6.51
N PHE A 214 -8.49 -23.17 -5.34
CA PHE A 214 -9.08 -22.47 -4.20
C PHE A 214 -8.24 -22.76 -2.96
N GLY A 215 -7.88 -21.70 -2.25
CA GLY A 215 -7.15 -21.77 -0.99
C GLY A 215 -7.59 -20.66 -0.07
N LEU A 216 -7.71 -20.96 1.22
CA LEU A 216 -7.95 -19.95 2.24
C LEU A 216 -6.61 -19.33 2.65
N PRO A 217 -6.55 -18.00 2.84
CA PRO A 217 -5.37 -17.34 3.42
C PRO A 217 -5.00 -17.97 4.77
N LYS A 218 -3.70 -18.04 5.07
CA LYS A 218 -3.19 -18.64 6.31
C LYS A 218 -3.25 -17.64 7.46
N PHE A 219 -4.45 -17.41 7.98
CA PHE A 219 -4.66 -16.48 9.09
C PHE A 219 -3.84 -16.88 10.33
N SER A 220 -3.28 -15.86 10.98
CA SER A 220 -2.58 -15.96 12.25
C SER A 220 -3.31 -15.10 13.27
N LEU A 221 -3.44 -15.60 14.50
CA LEU A 221 -3.98 -14.81 15.59
C LEU A 221 -2.90 -13.90 16.19
N PRO A 222 -3.23 -12.66 16.58
CA PRO A 222 -2.30 -11.77 17.26
C PRO A 222 -1.99 -12.27 18.68
N VAL A 223 -0.75 -12.06 19.11
CA VAL A 223 -0.31 -12.20 20.50
C VAL A 223 -0.02 -10.82 21.04
N PHE A 224 -0.66 -10.43 22.13
CA PHE A 224 -0.49 -9.10 22.70
C PHE A 224 0.67 -9.10 23.70
N SER A 225 1.69 -8.27 23.44
CA SER A 225 2.80 -8.07 24.35
C SER A 225 3.05 -6.57 24.57
N THR A 226 3.40 -6.18 25.80
CA THR A 226 3.71 -4.79 26.11
C THR A 226 4.91 -4.29 25.28
N ARG A 227 5.87 -5.18 25.01
CA ARG A 227 7.03 -4.90 24.16
C ARG A 227 6.60 -4.52 22.74
N SER A 228 5.79 -5.34 22.08
CA SER A 228 5.35 -5.08 20.71
C SER A 228 4.50 -3.81 20.62
N MET A 229 3.61 -3.58 21.60
CA MET A 229 2.85 -2.34 21.70
C MET A 229 3.75 -1.11 21.83
N SER A 230 4.77 -1.16 22.70
CA SER A 230 5.67 -0.02 22.91
C SER A 230 6.50 0.37 21.68
N ILE A 231 6.77 -0.59 20.79
CA ILE A 231 7.55 -0.38 19.56
C ILE A 231 6.65 0.05 18.40
N ILE A 232 5.50 -0.62 18.22
CA ILE A 232 4.67 -0.46 17.01
C ILE A 232 3.68 0.69 17.13
N VAL A 233 3.08 0.92 18.31
CA VAL A 233 2.06 1.97 18.50
C VAL A 233 2.58 3.39 18.20
N PRO A 234 3.82 3.78 18.54
CA PRO A 234 4.34 5.09 18.15
C PRO A 234 4.43 5.31 16.64
N ILE A 235 4.61 4.24 15.85
CA ILE A 235 4.66 4.31 14.38
C ILE A 235 3.30 4.77 13.84
N ALA A 236 2.19 4.37 14.49
CA ALA A 236 0.85 4.80 14.09
C ALA A 236 0.68 6.33 14.07
N ILE A 237 1.45 7.08 14.87
CA ILE A 237 1.41 8.54 14.85
C ILE A 237 1.90 9.08 13.50
N VAL A 238 2.97 8.50 12.96
CA VAL A 238 3.53 8.91 11.66
C VAL A 238 2.55 8.59 10.53
N THR A 239 1.95 7.40 10.56
CA THR A 239 1.03 6.95 9.52
C THR A 239 -0.33 7.64 9.61
N ILE A 240 -0.76 8.10 10.80
CA ILE A 240 -1.90 9.03 10.91
C ILE A 240 -1.58 10.32 10.15
N VAL A 241 -0.40 10.90 10.32
CA VAL A 241 -0.03 12.15 9.62
C VAL A 241 0.08 11.91 8.10
N GLU A 242 0.60 10.76 7.67
CA GLU A 242 0.56 10.31 6.27
C GLU A 242 -0.87 10.28 5.73
N HIS A 243 -1.79 9.62 6.44
CA HIS A 243 -3.20 9.54 6.07
C HIS A 243 -3.84 10.92 5.88
N PHE A 244 -3.52 11.90 6.73
CA PHE A 244 -3.98 13.28 6.53
C PHE A 244 -3.48 13.87 5.21
N GLY A 245 -2.20 13.69 4.90
CA GLY A 245 -1.58 14.13 3.65
C GLY A 245 -2.28 13.53 2.44
N ASP A 246 -2.56 12.23 2.48
CA ASP A 246 -3.23 11.50 1.40
C ASP A 246 -4.67 11.98 1.18
N ILE A 247 -5.44 12.15 2.26
CA ILE A 247 -6.82 12.65 2.14
C ILE A 247 -6.86 14.08 1.57
N LEU A 248 -5.90 14.94 1.93
CA LEU A 248 -5.77 16.27 1.35
C LEU A 248 -5.37 16.22 -0.13
N ALA A 249 -4.38 15.40 -0.50
CA ALA A 249 -3.94 15.24 -1.87
C ALA A 249 -5.08 14.72 -2.77
N ILE A 250 -5.79 13.68 -2.32
CA ILE A 250 -6.94 13.11 -3.03
C ILE A 250 -8.09 14.11 -3.10
N GLY A 251 -8.35 14.86 -2.03
CA GLY A 251 -9.35 15.93 -2.01
C GLY A 251 -9.08 17.00 -3.06
N ASN A 252 -7.81 17.42 -3.20
CA ASN A 252 -7.39 18.38 -4.22
C ASN A 252 -7.54 17.84 -5.64
N VAL A 253 -7.22 16.56 -5.88
CA VAL A 253 -7.39 15.92 -7.19
C VAL A 253 -8.87 15.78 -7.56
N VAL A 254 -9.73 15.44 -6.60
CA VAL A 254 -11.17 15.26 -6.80
C VAL A 254 -11.94 16.60 -6.78
N GLY A 255 -11.34 17.66 -6.25
CA GLY A 255 -11.99 18.96 -6.04
C GLY A 255 -13.01 18.96 -4.90
N LYS A 256 -12.80 18.13 -3.87
CA LYS A 256 -13.68 18.00 -2.70
C LYS A 256 -12.90 18.04 -1.39
N ASP A 257 -13.43 18.74 -0.38
CA ASP A 257 -12.81 18.78 0.95
C ASP A 257 -13.27 17.58 1.80
N PHE A 258 -12.50 16.49 1.73
CA PHE A 258 -12.76 15.27 2.51
C PHE A 258 -12.45 15.40 4.01
N ILE A 259 -11.68 16.42 4.41
CA ILE A 259 -11.46 16.75 5.83
C ILE A 259 -12.75 17.27 6.45
N LYS A 260 -13.56 17.99 5.66
CA LYS A 260 -14.88 18.47 6.06
C LYS A 260 -15.99 17.43 5.84
N GLU A 261 -16.08 16.85 4.64
CA GLU A 261 -17.14 15.91 4.28
C GLU A 261 -16.57 14.75 3.44
N PRO A 262 -16.63 13.48 3.91
CA PRO A 262 -17.44 12.98 5.04
C PRO A 262 -16.86 13.31 6.42
N GLY A 263 -15.64 13.86 6.46
CA GLY A 263 -14.94 14.25 7.67
C GLY A 263 -13.76 13.32 7.96
N ILE A 264 -12.65 13.90 8.41
CA ILE A 264 -11.42 13.14 8.68
C ILE A 264 -11.59 12.04 9.73
N HIS A 265 -12.50 12.25 10.70
CA HIS A 265 -12.82 11.26 11.71
C HIS A 265 -13.36 9.95 11.08
N ARG A 266 -14.08 10.00 9.96
CA ARG A 266 -14.56 8.80 9.28
C ARG A 266 -13.48 8.11 8.47
N THR A 267 -12.59 8.87 7.84
CA THR A 267 -11.50 8.28 7.07
C THR A 267 -10.49 7.62 8.01
N LEU A 268 -10.14 8.26 9.12
CA LEU A 268 -9.28 7.67 10.16
C LEU A 268 -9.92 6.47 10.85
N LEU A 269 -11.23 6.53 11.13
CA LEU A 269 -11.95 5.39 11.69
C LEU A 269 -11.90 4.19 10.73
N GLY A 270 -12.10 4.43 9.43
CA GLY A 270 -12.01 3.39 8.41
C GLY A 270 -10.62 2.78 8.32
N ASP A 271 -9.58 3.62 8.31
CA ASP A 271 -8.20 3.17 8.24
C ASP A 271 -7.76 2.41 9.50
N GLY A 272 -8.11 2.92 10.69
CA GLY A 272 -7.81 2.27 11.96
C GLY A 272 -8.47 0.92 12.13
N LEU A 273 -9.75 0.80 11.77
CA LEU A 273 -10.46 -0.47 11.82
C LEU A 273 -9.95 -1.45 10.76
N ALA A 274 -9.58 -0.97 9.57
CA ALA A 274 -8.95 -1.81 8.55
C ALA A 274 -7.59 -2.33 8.99
N THR A 275 -6.78 -1.50 9.67
CA THR A 275 -5.48 -1.88 10.24
C THR A 275 -5.62 -2.89 11.39
N SER A 276 -6.74 -2.84 12.11
CA SER A 276 -7.00 -3.74 13.26
C SER A 276 -7.56 -5.11 12.86
N LEU A 277 -7.97 -5.28 11.60
CA LEU A 277 -8.60 -6.48 11.06
C LEU A 277 -7.55 -7.53 10.63
#